data_AF-A0A3Q0IYY5-F1
#
_entry.id   AF-A0A3Q0IYY5-F1
#
_cell.length_a   1.000
_cell.length_b   1.000
_cell.length_c   1.000
_cell.angle_alpha   90.00
_cell.angle_beta   90.00
_cell.angle_gamma   90.00
#
_symmetry.space_group_name_H-M   'P 1'
#
loop_
_entity.id
_entity.type
_entity.pdbx_description
1 polymer ?
#
loop_
_entity_poly.entity_id
_entity_poly.type
_entity_poly.pdbx_seq_one_letter_code
_entity_poly.pdbx_strand_id
1 'polypeptide(L)'
;MVILHVKHGDASQFLYETSTSTSIQQLLEEILNIYNGRLKVYRVMAEMEELAKHGTFLPPDMLGLTDEQVEELKLRDDQGERCKPSGYIENKDPIGRRNGYQPPIKMQDLIKTTIEEVKNKISKTLVERNQCLTEAVVQEGKGFGFDP
;
A
#
# COMPACT_ATOMS: atom_id res chain seq x y z
N MET A 1 11.82 -22.95 -21.17
CA MET A 1 11.58 -21.70 -20.42
C MET A 1 10.92 -20.72 -21.36
N VAL A 2 9.76 -20.18 -20.99
CA VAL A 2 8.98 -19.23 -21.78
C VAL A 2 8.66 -18.00 -20.95
N ILE A 3 8.64 -16.83 -21.59
CA ILE A 3 8.28 -15.58 -20.94
C ILE A 3 6.92 -15.15 -21.48
N LEU A 4 5.98 -14.92 -20.57
CA LEU A 4 4.66 -14.43 -20.88
C LEU A 4 4.60 -12.93 -20.61
N HIS A 5 4.16 -12.18 -21.61
CA HIS A 5 3.89 -10.76 -21.47
C HIS A 5 2.44 -10.55 -21.05
N VAL A 6 2.22 -10.25 -19.77
CA VAL A 6 0.89 -9.96 -19.25
C VAL A 6 0.50 -8.52 -19.58
N LYS A 7 -0.64 -8.36 -20.25
CA LYS A 7 -1.20 -7.07 -20.66
C LYS A 7 -2.63 -6.91 -20.18
N HIS A 8 -3.07 -5.66 -20.06
CA HIS A 8 -4.48 -5.32 -19.88
C HIS A 8 -4.85 -4.27 -20.94
N GLY A 9 -5.62 -4.68 -21.95
CA GLY A 9 -5.71 -3.92 -23.20
C GLY A 9 -4.33 -3.75 -23.83
N ASP A 10 -3.99 -2.52 -24.23
CA ASP A 10 -2.67 -2.19 -24.78
C ASP A 10 -1.60 -1.95 -23.71
N ALA A 11 -1.98 -1.89 -22.43
CA ALA A 11 -1.06 -1.57 -21.35
C ALA A 11 -0.30 -2.80 -20.84
N SER A 12 1.03 -2.78 -20.99
CA SER A 12 1.96 -3.72 -20.36
C SER A 12 1.81 -3.71 -18.82
N GLN A 13 1.67 -4.90 -18.23
CA GLN A 13 1.56 -5.05 -16.77
C GLN A 13 2.86 -5.55 -16.14
N PHE A 14 3.31 -6.73 -16.55
CA PHE A 14 4.56 -7.37 -16.10
C PHE A 14 4.93 -8.53 -17.03
N LEU A 15 6.17 -9.00 -16.94
CA LEU A 15 6.63 -10.22 -17.56
C LEU A 15 6.62 -11.35 -16.52
N TYR A 16 6.18 -12.54 -16.92
CA TYR A 16 6.15 -13.73 -16.07
C TYR A 16 6.91 -14.87 -16.73
N GLU A 17 7.83 -15.49 -16.01
CA GLU A 17 8.63 -16.60 -16.51
C GLU A 17 8.05 -17.93 -16.05
N THR A 18 7.88 -18.89 -16.98
CA THR A 18 7.34 -20.21 -16.66
C THR A 18 7.86 -21.29 -17.61
N SER A 19 7.41 -22.53 -17.42
CA SER A 19 7.71 -23.70 -18.26
C SER A 19 6.52 -24.07 -19.14
N THR A 20 6.78 -24.69 -20.30
CA THR A 20 5.72 -25.26 -21.15
C THR A 20 5.03 -26.46 -20.53
N SER A 21 5.59 -27.01 -19.45
CA SER A 21 5.00 -28.10 -18.66
C SER A 21 3.99 -27.63 -17.62
N THR A 22 3.91 -26.33 -17.34
CA THR A 22 2.99 -25.77 -16.34
C THR A 22 1.55 -25.88 -16.83
N SER A 23 0.65 -26.38 -15.98
CA SER A 23 -0.77 -26.45 -16.34
C SER A 23 -1.39 -25.06 -16.45
N ILE A 24 -2.42 -24.92 -17.30
CA ILE A 24 -3.14 -23.64 -17.46
C ILE A 24 -3.75 -23.17 -16.13
N GLN A 25 -4.29 -24.09 -15.34
CA GLN A 25 -4.90 -23.80 -14.03
C GLN A 25 -3.87 -23.15 -13.09
N GLN A 26 -2.71 -23.81 -12.92
CA GLN A 26 -1.63 -23.31 -12.09
C GLN A 26 -1.11 -21.95 -12.60
N LEU A 27 -0.93 -21.84 -13.92
CA LEU A 27 -0.48 -20.60 -14.55
C LEU A 27 -1.42 -19.42 -14.26
N LEU A 28 -2.73 -19.66 -14.32
CA LEU A 28 -3.74 -18.64 -14.02
C LEU A 28 -3.68 -18.21 -12.57
N GLU A 29 -3.58 -19.15 -11.63
CA GLU A 29 -3.48 -18.85 -10.20
C GLU A 29 -2.24 -17.99 -9.88
N GLU A 30 -1.08 -18.37 -10.41
CA GLU A 30 0.18 -17.64 -10.25
C GLU A 30 0.10 -16.20 -10.79
N ILE A 31 -0.43 -16.03 -12.02
CA ILE A 31 -0.58 -14.71 -12.65
C ILE A 31 -1.58 -13.85 -11.86
N LEU A 32 -2.71 -14.42 -11.41
CA LEU A 32 -3.72 -13.72 -10.63
C LEU A 32 -3.17 -13.28 -9.27
N ASN A 33 -2.38 -14.12 -8.60
CA ASN A 33 -1.75 -13.79 -7.33
C ASN A 33 -0.78 -12.62 -7.46
N ILE A 34 0.04 -12.62 -8.52
CA ILE A 34 0.95 -11.50 -8.83
C ILE A 34 0.15 -10.23 -9.13
N TYR A 35 -0.83 -10.31 -10.03
CA TYR A 35 -1.63 -9.16 -10.45
C TYR A 35 -2.38 -8.52 -9.27
N ASN A 36 -3.15 -9.31 -8.52
CA ASN A 36 -3.90 -8.84 -7.36
C ASN A 36 -2.97 -8.40 -6.23
N GLY A 37 -1.85 -9.09 -6.05
CA GLY A 37 -0.84 -8.72 -5.07
C GLY A 37 -0.28 -7.32 -5.33
N ARG A 38 0.05 -6.99 -6.59
CA ARG A 38 0.51 -5.64 -6.96
C ARG A 38 -0.54 -4.58 -6.63
N LEU A 39 -1.81 -4.84 -6.96
CA LEU A 39 -2.91 -3.91 -6.64
C LEU A 39 -3.03 -3.67 -5.13
N LYS A 40 -2.91 -4.73 -4.32
CA LYS A 40 -2.90 -4.62 -2.85
C LYS A 40 -1.71 -3.79 -2.36
N VAL A 41 -0.50 -4.03 -2.87
CA VAL A 41 0.69 -3.25 -2.52
C VAL A 41 0.50 -1.78 -2.86
N TYR A 42 0.03 -1.45 -4.07
CA TYR A 42 -0.24 -0.05 -4.45
C TYR A 42 -1.25 0.63 -3.53
N ARG A 43 -2.31 -0.08 -3.12
CA ARG A 43 -3.29 0.43 -2.16
C ARG A 43 -2.65 0.73 -0.80
N VAL A 44 -1.82 -0.17 -0.27
CA VAL A 44 -1.11 0.07 0.99
C VAL A 44 -0.17 1.27 0.88
N MET A 45 0.59 1.37 -0.22
CA MET A 45 1.51 2.50 -0.45
C MET A 45 0.76 3.84 -0.49
N ALA A 46 -0.41 3.90 -1.15
CA ALA A 46 -1.24 5.10 -1.15
C ALA A 46 -1.70 5.50 0.26
N GLU A 47 -2.10 4.52 1.10
CA GLU A 47 -2.48 4.80 2.49
C GLU A 47 -1.28 5.22 3.37
N MET A 48 -0.07 4.76 3.04
CA MET A 48 1.16 5.18 3.71
C MET A 48 1.55 6.62 3.36
N GLU A 49 1.27 7.08 2.14
CA GLU A 49 1.46 8.49 1.76
C GLU A 49 0.57 9.42 2.59
N GLU A 50 -0.71 9.05 2.74
CA GLU A 50 -1.66 9.82 3.55
C GLU A 50 -1.35 9.73 5.05
N LEU A 51 -0.82 8.59 5.52
CA LEU A 51 -0.29 8.44 6.88
C LEU A 51 0.86 9.41 7.14
N ALA A 52 1.78 9.53 6.20
CA ALA A 52 2.92 10.44 6.32
C ALA A 52 2.49 11.92 6.36
N LYS A 53 1.37 12.28 5.74
CA LYS A 53 0.85 13.67 5.71
C LYS A 53 -0.06 14.00 6.89
N HIS A 54 -0.92 13.07 7.31
CA HIS A 54 -2.06 13.38 8.17
C HIS A 54 -2.18 12.47 9.40
N GLY A 55 -1.26 11.53 9.61
CA GLY A 55 -1.31 10.61 10.74
C GLY A 55 -2.31 9.47 10.53
N THR A 56 -2.65 8.77 11.62
CA THR A 56 -3.44 7.53 11.57
C THR A 56 -4.92 7.81 11.32
N PHE A 57 -5.65 6.78 10.88
CA PHE A 57 -7.10 6.86 10.74
C PHE A 57 -7.78 7.15 12.08
N LEU A 58 -8.86 7.92 12.01
CA LEU A 58 -9.80 8.05 13.10
C LEU A 58 -10.60 6.74 13.26
N PRO A 59 -11.03 6.42 14.49
CA PRO A 59 -11.97 5.34 14.76
C PRO A 59 -13.29 5.47 13.96
N PRO A 60 -13.94 4.36 13.57
CA PRO A 60 -15.16 4.39 12.76
C PRO A 60 -16.32 5.18 13.36
N ASP A 61 -16.41 5.24 14.68
CA ASP A 61 -17.42 5.98 15.46
C ASP A 61 -17.12 7.49 15.55
N MET A 62 -15.91 7.92 15.22
CA MET A 62 -15.51 9.33 15.16
C MET A 62 -15.51 9.90 13.73
N LEU A 63 -15.55 9.05 12.71
CA LEU A 63 -15.51 9.48 11.31
C LEU A 63 -16.74 10.29 10.92
N GLY A 64 -16.51 11.51 10.41
CA GLY A 64 -17.57 12.40 9.93
C GLY A 64 -18.30 13.18 11.03
N LEU A 65 -17.85 13.07 12.28
CA LEU A 65 -18.32 13.91 13.37
C LEU A 65 -17.51 15.21 13.44
N THR A 66 -18.14 16.29 13.91
CA THR A 66 -17.42 17.51 14.25
C THR A 66 -16.71 17.37 15.59
N ASP A 67 -15.72 18.21 15.85
CA ASP A 67 -14.98 18.20 17.12
C ASP A 67 -15.93 18.41 18.32
N GLU A 68 -16.99 19.21 18.17
CA GLU A 68 -18.00 19.41 19.23
C GLU A 68 -18.82 18.14 19.51
N GLN A 69 -19.20 17.38 18.47
CA GLN A 69 -19.94 16.13 18.61
C GLN A 69 -19.09 15.04 19.29
N VAL A 70 -17.80 15.00 18.95
CA VAL A 70 -16.84 14.08 19.58
C VAL A 70 -16.72 14.38 21.07
N GLU A 71 -16.66 15.66 21.46
CA GLU A 71 -16.59 16.08 22.85
C GLU A 71 -17.89 15.76 23.61
N GLU A 72 -19.06 16.05 23.02
CA GLU A 72 -20.37 15.77 23.61
C GLU A 72 -20.57 14.26 23.86
N LEU A 73 -20.22 13.43 22.88
CA LEU A 73 -20.29 11.97 22.97
C LEU A 73 -19.15 11.35 23.78
N LYS A 74 -18.15 12.15 24.18
CA LYS A 74 -16.97 11.73 24.95
C LYS A 74 -16.19 10.61 24.27
N LEU A 75 -16.14 10.63 22.93
CA LEU A 75 -15.40 9.64 22.14
C LEU A 75 -13.89 9.91 22.26
N ARG A 76 -13.10 8.84 22.18
CA ARG A 76 -11.63 8.91 22.31
C ARG A 76 -10.93 8.01 21.31
N ASP A 77 -9.89 8.55 20.69
CA ASP A 77 -9.01 7.80 19.81
C ASP A 77 -7.86 7.15 20.62
N ASP A 78 -8.18 6.06 21.33
CA ASP A 78 -7.21 5.32 22.14
C ASP A 78 -6.04 4.79 21.31
N GLN A 79 -6.26 4.46 20.03
CA GLN A 79 -5.22 3.96 19.14
C GLN A 79 -4.34 5.09 18.63
N GLY A 80 -4.93 6.22 18.23
CA GLY A 80 -4.21 7.41 17.81
C GLY A 80 -3.31 7.97 18.90
N GLU A 81 -3.76 7.98 20.17
CA GLU A 81 -2.92 8.42 21.28
C GLU A 81 -1.76 7.45 21.58
N ARG A 82 -1.98 6.13 21.44
CA ARG A 82 -0.90 5.13 21.59
C ARG A 82 0.14 5.20 20.48
N CYS A 83 -0.31 5.49 19.25
CA CYS A 83 0.54 5.51 18.06
C CYS A 83 1.03 6.93 17.71
N LYS A 84 0.81 7.91 18.59
CA LYS A 84 1.18 9.30 18.39
C LYS A 84 2.70 9.45 18.31
N PRO A 85 3.26 9.94 17.18
CA PRO A 85 4.70 10.07 17.05
C PRO A 85 5.23 11.21 17.92
N SER A 86 6.36 10.98 18.58
CA SER A 86 7.07 12.04 19.30
C SER A 86 7.50 13.15 18.35
N GLY A 87 7.14 14.40 18.67
CA GLY A 87 7.43 15.55 17.81
C GLY A 87 6.55 15.64 16.56
N TYR A 88 5.31 15.13 16.64
CA TYR A 88 4.31 15.31 15.59
C TYR A 88 4.04 16.79 15.28
N ILE A 89 3.59 17.04 14.06
CA ILE A 89 3.11 18.33 13.58
C ILE A 89 1.60 18.19 13.36
N GLU A 90 0.81 19.19 13.72
CA GLU A 90 -0.62 19.16 13.42
C GLU A 90 -0.85 19.50 11.96
N ASN A 91 -1.43 18.56 11.21
CA ASN A 91 -1.86 18.74 9.84
C ASN A 91 -3.14 17.92 9.59
N LYS A 92 -4.29 18.57 9.76
CA LYS A 92 -5.60 17.93 9.62
C LYS A 92 -5.82 17.42 8.19
N ASP A 93 -6.43 16.25 8.10
CA ASP A 93 -6.87 15.68 6.83
C ASP A 93 -8.05 16.52 6.27
N PRO A 94 -7.95 17.05 5.04
CA PRO A 94 -9.03 17.80 4.40
C PRO A 94 -10.35 17.03 4.31
N ILE A 95 -10.29 15.70 4.26
CA ILE A 95 -11.47 14.81 4.15
C ILE A 95 -11.96 14.39 5.55
N GLY A 96 -11.18 14.64 6.60
CA GLY A 96 -11.55 14.33 7.99
C GLY A 96 -11.53 12.84 8.34
N ARG A 97 -10.70 12.03 7.66
CA ARG A 97 -10.58 10.58 7.94
C ARG A 97 -9.44 10.24 8.90
N ARG A 98 -8.50 11.15 9.11
CA ARG A 98 -7.28 10.95 9.93
C ARG A 98 -7.18 11.97 11.05
N ASN A 99 -6.46 11.61 12.11
CA ASN A 99 -6.39 12.41 13.33
C ASN A 99 -5.62 13.73 13.19
N GLY A 100 -4.78 13.85 12.16
CA GLY A 100 -3.97 15.03 11.88
C GLY A 100 -2.62 15.04 12.60
N TYR A 101 -2.22 13.94 13.25
CA TYR A 101 -0.91 13.82 13.90
C TYR A 101 0.16 13.42 12.88
N GLN A 102 0.60 14.42 12.10
CA GLN A 102 1.62 14.23 11.07
C GLN A 102 2.97 13.83 11.70
N PRO A 103 3.62 12.75 11.24
CA PRO A 103 4.96 12.38 11.68
C PRO A 103 6.00 13.48 11.43
N PRO A 104 7.12 13.50 12.17
CA PRO A 104 8.22 14.44 11.91
C PRO A 104 8.83 14.22 10.52
N ILE A 105 9.38 15.28 9.91
CA ILE A 105 9.87 15.31 8.52
C ILE A 105 10.80 14.12 8.20
N LYS A 106 11.75 13.82 9.08
CA LYS A 106 12.68 12.68 8.90
C LYS A 106 11.95 11.33 8.72
N MET A 107 10.86 11.12 9.44
CA MET A 107 10.07 9.89 9.35
C MET A 107 9.22 9.87 8.08
N GLN A 108 8.70 11.03 7.65
CA GLN A 108 8.00 11.15 6.38
C GLN A 108 8.93 10.83 5.20
N ASP A 109 10.15 11.34 5.22
CA ASP A 109 11.12 11.09 4.15
C ASP A 109 11.49 9.61 4.08
N LEU A 110 11.64 8.94 5.23
CA LEU A 110 11.84 7.50 5.28
C LEU A 110 10.65 6.74 4.70
N ILE A 111 9.41 7.09 5.09
CA ILE A 111 8.19 6.47 4.56
C ILE A 111 8.11 6.67 3.04
N LYS A 112 8.32 7.90 2.54
CA LYS A 112 8.31 8.23 1.11
C LYS A 112 9.37 7.45 0.34
N THR A 113 10.58 7.35 0.88
CA THR A 113 11.68 6.58 0.27
C THR A 113 11.31 5.11 0.17
N THR A 114 10.82 4.50 1.26
CA THR A 114 10.37 3.10 1.26
C THR A 114 9.22 2.87 0.29
N ILE A 115 8.26 3.79 0.18
CA ILE A 115 7.17 3.70 -0.79
C ILE A 115 7.71 3.64 -2.21
N GLU A 116 8.61 4.55 -2.57
CA GLU A 116 9.19 4.60 -3.91
C GLU A 116 10.04 3.36 -4.22
N GLU A 117 10.82 2.87 -3.25
CA GLU A 117 11.56 1.61 -3.39
C GLU A 117 10.63 0.43 -3.69
N VAL A 118 9.54 0.28 -2.93
CA VAL A 118 8.57 -0.81 -3.13
C VAL A 118 7.86 -0.67 -4.46
N LYS A 119 7.38 0.54 -4.81
CA LYS A 119 6.72 0.78 -6.12
C LYS A 119 7.63 0.46 -7.29
N ASN A 120 8.92 0.81 -7.19
CA ASN A 120 9.91 0.50 -8.22
C ASN A 120 10.11 -1.00 -8.40
N LYS A 121 10.09 -1.79 -7.33
CA LYS A 121 10.21 -3.27 -7.37
C LYS A 121 9.02 -3.97 -8.05
N ILE A 122 7.85 -3.34 -8.12
CA ILE A 122 6.64 -3.93 -8.74
C ILE A 122 6.15 -3.15 -9.97
N SER A 123 6.93 -2.18 -10.43
CA SER A 123 6.54 -1.23 -11.47
C SER A 123 6.33 -1.89 -12.83
N LYS A 124 5.47 -1.28 -13.66
CA LYS A 124 5.30 -1.66 -15.07
C LYS A 124 6.55 -1.39 -15.90
N THR A 125 7.42 -0.48 -15.47
CA THR A 125 8.69 -0.13 -16.15
C THR A 125 9.69 -1.29 -16.17
N LEU A 126 9.48 -2.33 -15.34
CA LEU A 126 10.29 -3.55 -15.38
C LEU A 126 10.15 -4.29 -16.72
N VAL A 127 9.02 -4.14 -17.41
CA VAL A 127 8.80 -4.74 -18.73
C VAL A 127 9.77 -4.16 -19.76
N GLU A 128 10.00 -2.84 -19.73
CA GLU A 128 10.95 -2.15 -20.62
C GLU A 128 12.40 -2.61 -20.39
N ARG A 129 12.70 -3.05 -19.16
CA ARG A 129 13.99 -3.60 -18.75
C ARG A 129 14.10 -5.11 -18.98
N ASN A 130 13.09 -5.74 -19.59
CA ASN A 130 12.98 -7.20 -19.74
C ASN A 130 13.14 -7.98 -18.43
N GLN A 131 12.66 -7.41 -17.31
CA GLN A 131 12.72 -8.05 -16.00
C GLN A 131 11.39 -8.75 -15.69
N CYS A 132 11.47 -10.03 -15.39
CA CYS A 132 10.33 -10.82 -14.93
C CYS A 132 9.99 -10.48 -13.47
N LEU A 133 8.69 -10.48 -13.17
CA LEU A 133 8.19 -10.31 -11.82
C LEU A 133 7.84 -11.69 -11.25
N THR A 134 8.24 -11.92 -10.00
CA THR A 134 7.93 -13.15 -9.28
C THR A 134 6.94 -12.88 -8.15
N GLU A 135 6.25 -13.92 -7.72
CA GLU A 135 5.36 -13.81 -6.56
C GLU A 135 6.12 -13.37 -5.30
N ALA A 136 7.34 -13.86 -5.09
CA ALA A 136 8.18 -13.51 -3.94
C ALA A 136 8.37 -11.99 -3.79
N VAL A 137 8.68 -11.29 -4.89
CA VAL A 137 8.87 -9.82 -4.88
C VAL A 137 7.58 -9.10 -4.48
N VAL A 138 6.42 -9.62 -4.90
CA VAL A 138 5.11 -9.04 -4.56
C VAL A 138 4.74 -9.34 -3.11
N GLN A 139 5.06 -10.54 -2.60
CA GLN A 139 4.81 -10.91 -1.20
C GLN A 139 5.70 -10.11 -0.25
N GLU A 140 6.97 -9.89 -0.57
CA GLU A 140 7.86 -8.97 0.17
C GLU A 140 7.25 -7.57 0.29
N GLY A 141 6.67 -7.05 -0.79
CA GLY A 141 6.02 -5.74 -0.82
C GLY A 141 4.74 -5.63 0.02
N LYS A 142 4.09 -6.76 0.36
CA LYS A 142 2.91 -6.76 1.25
C LYS A 142 3.28 -6.68 2.74
N GLY A 143 4.53 -7.00 3.09
CA GLY A 143 4.96 -7.16 4.47
C GLY A 143 4.54 -8.51 5.08
N PHE A 144 5.32 -9.00 6.05
CA PHE A 144 5.02 -10.24 6.79
C PHE A 144 3.66 -10.14 7.51
N GLY A 145 2.71 -11.02 7.16
CA GLY A 145 1.44 -11.17 7.89
C GLY A 145 0.15 -11.10 7.07
N PHE A 146 0.21 -10.97 5.74
CA PHE A 146 -0.97 -11.15 4.88
C PHE A 146 -1.06 -12.58 4.34
N ASP A 147 -1.26 -13.55 5.24
CA ASP A 147 -1.84 -14.82 4.84
C ASP A 147 -3.37 -14.64 4.68
N PRO A 148 -4.00 -15.36 3.74
CA PRO A 148 -5.43 -15.26 3.45
C PRO A 148 -6.34 -15.57 4.64
#